data_AF-A0A962MLD7-F1
#
_entry.id   AF-A0A962MLD7-F1
#
_cell.length_a   1.000
_cell.length_b   1.000
_cell.length_c   1.000
_cell.angle_alpha   90.00
_cell.angle_beta   90.00
_cell.angle_gamma   90.00
#
_symmetry.space_group_name_H-M   'P 1'
#
loop_
_entity.id
_entity.type
_entity.pdbx_description
1 polymer ?
#
loop_
_entity_poly.entity_id
_entity_poly.type
_entity_poly.pdbx_seq_one_letter_code
_entity_poly.pdbx_strand_id
1 'polypeptide(L)'
;MTQKALKKLLSKEKLKEWAGEKVYNRGIAYHLEGHVDLLFYEPRKAAAEVHGTHLYRIDFEVSKDGHLEADCTCPAMHDWGFCKHAVATALLLMESEPKANSAPKSEKQKPDQFSKTYPNIAGWIQDGWIEIGRDGESASIVRVLDRGGLVWEGGTRHKSIDKMLEEAEKAIEDWM
;
A
#
# COMPACT_ATOMS: atom_id res chain seq x y z
N MET A 1 6.43 -2.41 28.86
CA MET A 1 5.41 -1.73 28.06
C MET A 1 4.68 -2.77 27.24
N THR A 2 3.41 -3.03 27.52
CA THR A 2 2.60 -4.07 26.84
C THR A 2 2.23 -3.60 25.44
N GLN A 3 2.71 -4.29 24.41
CA GLN A 3 2.37 -4.00 23.02
C GLN A 3 0.85 -4.15 22.81
N LYS A 4 0.18 -3.11 22.33
CA LYS A 4 -1.28 -3.11 22.12
C LYS A 4 -1.62 -3.67 20.74
N ALA A 5 -2.62 -4.54 20.68
CA ALA A 5 -3.10 -5.10 19.42
C ALA A 5 -3.95 -4.06 18.65
N LEU A 6 -3.84 -4.07 17.32
CA LEU A 6 -4.57 -3.22 16.38
C LEU A 6 -6.08 -3.26 16.64
N LYS A 7 -6.66 -4.48 16.75
CA LYS A 7 -8.10 -4.65 17.00
C LYS A 7 -8.57 -3.90 18.25
N LYS A 8 -7.73 -3.85 19.30
CA LYS A 8 -8.04 -3.18 20.58
C LYS A 8 -7.97 -1.65 20.50
N LEU A 9 -7.49 -1.10 19.39
CA LEU A 9 -7.49 0.34 19.14
C LEU A 9 -8.71 0.80 18.36
N LEU A 10 -9.42 -0.11 17.71
CA LEU A 10 -10.59 0.18 16.88
C LEU A 10 -11.88 0.15 17.70
N SER A 11 -12.73 1.15 17.51
CA SER A 11 -14.13 1.15 17.96
C SER A 11 -14.94 2.09 17.06
N LYS A 12 -16.26 1.91 17.00
CA LYS A 12 -17.12 2.76 16.16
C LYS A 12 -17.02 4.23 16.57
N GLU A 13 -16.87 4.50 17.86
CA GLU A 13 -16.74 5.84 18.43
C GLU A 13 -15.45 6.51 17.96
N LYS A 14 -14.32 5.78 18.01
CA LYS A 14 -13.04 6.29 17.52
C LYS A 14 -13.01 6.50 16.01
N LEU A 15 -13.62 5.59 15.24
CA LEU A 15 -13.72 5.76 13.79
C LEU A 15 -14.55 7.01 13.43
N LYS A 16 -15.61 7.29 14.19
CA LYS A 16 -16.38 8.55 14.05
C LYS A 16 -15.57 9.77 14.46
N GLU A 17 -14.78 9.68 15.53
CA GLU A 17 -13.91 10.76 16.00
C GLU A 17 -12.84 11.11 14.96
N TRP A 18 -12.18 10.10 14.37
CA TRP A 18 -11.09 10.29 13.41
C TRP A 18 -11.58 10.73 12.03
N ALA A 19 -12.69 10.16 11.54
CA ALA A 19 -13.18 10.42 10.18
C ALA A 19 -14.22 11.55 10.12
N GLY A 20 -14.88 11.83 11.24
CA GLY A 20 -16.13 12.60 11.26
C GLY A 20 -17.33 11.80 10.75
N GLU A 21 -18.53 12.22 11.16
CA GLU A 21 -19.77 11.47 10.96
C GLU A 21 -20.08 11.16 9.49
N LYS A 22 -19.92 12.14 8.60
CA LYS A 22 -20.20 11.98 7.16
C LYS A 22 -19.29 10.95 6.50
N VAL A 23 -17.99 10.99 6.79
CA VAL A 23 -17.01 10.06 6.21
C VAL A 23 -17.19 8.67 6.80
N TYR A 24 -17.47 8.58 8.10
CA TYR A 24 -17.79 7.33 8.76
C TYR A 24 -18.97 6.61 8.12
N ASN A 25 -20.08 7.33 7.85
CA ASN A 25 -21.26 6.74 7.19
C ASN A 25 -20.95 6.25 5.77
N ARG A 26 -20.09 6.95 5.02
CA ARG A 26 -19.62 6.47 3.71
C ARG A 26 -18.75 5.22 3.83
N GLY A 27 -17.93 5.13 4.87
CA GLY A 27 -17.13 3.94 5.17
C GLY A 27 -18.00 2.72 5.50
N ILE A 28 -19.10 2.91 6.24
CA ILE A 28 -20.08 1.84 6.48
C ILE A 28 -20.63 1.30 5.15
N ALA A 29 -21.01 2.18 4.22
CA ALA A 29 -21.52 1.75 2.92
C ALA A 29 -20.50 0.89 2.16
N TYR A 30 -19.23 1.32 2.13
CA TYR A 30 -18.16 0.57 1.46
C TYR A 30 -17.91 -0.81 2.10
N HIS A 31 -17.98 -0.90 3.42
CA HIS A 31 -17.87 -2.17 4.15
C HIS A 31 -19.03 -3.11 3.83
N LEU A 32 -20.27 -2.63 3.93
CA LEU A 32 -21.48 -3.44 3.69
C LEU A 32 -21.64 -3.90 2.25
N GLU A 33 -21.15 -3.11 1.29
CA GLU A 33 -21.15 -3.46 -0.13
C GLU A 33 -19.98 -4.37 -0.53
N GLY A 34 -19.07 -4.71 0.38
CA GLY A 34 -17.99 -5.66 0.14
C GLY A 34 -16.84 -5.11 -0.72
N HIS A 35 -16.59 -3.80 -0.70
CA HIS A 35 -15.51 -3.18 -1.49
C HIS A 35 -14.10 -3.42 -0.94
N VAL A 36 -13.93 -4.17 0.16
CA VAL A 36 -12.65 -4.32 0.86
C VAL A 36 -12.14 -5.75 0.72
N ASP A 37 -11.01 -5.90 0.04
CA ASP A 37 -10.24 -7.14 -0.05
C ASP A 37 -9.07 -7.09 0.93
N LEU A 38 -9.16 -7.87 2.00
CA LEU A 38 -8.12 -7.92 3.03
C LEU A 38 -6.91 -8.71 2.53
N LEU A 39 -5.77 -8.04 2.36
CA LEU A 39 -4.51 -8.65 1.92
C LEU A 39 -3.87 -9.44 3.07
N PHE A 40 -3.71 -8.81 4.23
CA PHE A 40 -3.22 -9.46 5.45
C PHE A 40 -3.77 -8.80 6.71
N TYR A 41 -3.80 -9.57 7.80
CA TYR A 41 -4.14 -9.06 9.11
C TYR A 41 -3.39 -9.77 10.23
N GLU A 42 -2.48 -9.04 10.86
CA GLU A 42 -1.67 -9.43 11.99
C GLU A 42 -2.07 -8.66 13.26
N PRO A 43 -1.61 -9.07 14.45
CA PRO A 43 -1.96 -8.39 15.70
C PRO A 43 -1.65 -6.89 15.74
N ARG A 44 -0.67 -6.40 14.97
CA ARG A 44 -0.24 -4.99 14.97
C ARG A 44 -0.24 -4.32 13.59
N LYS A 45 -0.49 -5.07 12.52
CA LYS A 45 -0.48 -4.55 11.16
C LYS A 45 -1.60 -5.16 10.34
N ALA A 46 -2.11 -4.42 9.37
CA ALA A 46 -3.03 -4.95 8.37
C ALA A 46 -2.87 -4.18 7.07
N ALA A 47 -3.14 -4.84 5.94
CA ALA A 47 -3.31 -4.15 4.67
C ALA A 47 -4.51 -4.69 3.92
N ALA A 48 -5.15 -3.82 3.13
CA ALA A 48 -6.26 -4.17 2.28
C ALA A 48 -6.21 -3.38 0.96
N GLU A 49 -6.91 -3.89 -0.04
CA GLU A 49 -7.29 -3.15 -1.23
C GLU A 49 -8.77 -2.78 -1.13
N VAL A 50 -9.09 -1.54 -1.51
CA VAL A 50 -10.45 -1.01 -1.46
C VAL A 50 -10.86 -0.54 -2.83
N HIS A 51 -11.91 -1.16 -3.37
CA HIS A 51 -12.49 -0.85 -4.66
C HIS A 51 -13.31 0.43 -4.58
N GLY A 52 -13.06 1.35 -5.51
CA GLY A 52 -13.81 2.59 -5.64
C GLY A 52 -13.79 3.04 -7.11
N THR A 53 -13.55 4.33 -7.34
CA THR A 53 -13.26 4.82 -8.71
C THR A 53 -11.95 4.27 -9.25
N HIS A 54 -11.01 3.97 -8.35
CA HIS A 54 -9.77 3.24 -8.60
C HIS A 54 -9.58 2.23 -7.47
N LEU A 55 -8.60 1.36 -7.61
CA LEU A 55 -8.15 0.49 -6.53
C LEU A 55 -7.27 1.30 -5.58
N TYR A 56 -7.64 1.38 -4.30
CA TYR A 56 -6.87 2.09 -3.28
C TYR A 56 -6.29 1.10 -2.29
N ARG A 57 -4.99 1.23 -1.99
CA ARG A 57 -4.34 0.45 -0.95
C ARG A 57 -4.45 1.19 0.38
N ILE A 58 -4.68 0.45 1.46
CA ILE A 58 -4.71 0.93 2.84
C ILE A 58 -3.81 0.06 3.70
N ASP A 59 -2.94 0.69 4.46
CA ASP A 59 -2.06 0.03 5.43
C ASP A 59 -2.36 0.59 6.83
N PHE A 60 -2.46 -0.30 7.81
CA PHE A 60 -2.59 0.03 9.23
C PHE A 60 -1.40 -0.53 10.00
N GLU A 61 -0.85 0.28 10.91
CA GLU A 61 0.22 -0.14 11.79
C GLU A 61 0.02 0.44 13.20
N VAL A 62 0.29 -0.37 14.23
CA VAL A 62 0.36 0.12 15.60
C VAL A 62 1.78 0.55 15.91
N SER A 63 2.01 1.85 16.13
CA SER A 63 3.31 2.43 16.45
C SER A 63 3.87 1.88 17.77
N LYS A 64 5.16 2.10 18.05
CA LYS A 64 5.82 1.64 19.29
C LYS A 64 5.15 2.18 20.56
N ASP A 65 4.58 3.38 20.47
CA ASP A 65 3.90 4.07 21.57
C ASP A 65 2.42 3.66 21.70
N GLY A 66 1.93 2.77 20.83
CA GLY A 66 0.59 2.20 20.89
C GLY A 66 -0.49 3.03 20.20
N HIS A 67 -0.10 3.97 19.34
CA HIS A 67 -1.00 4.72 18.47
C HIS A 67 -1.27 3.94 17.18
N LEU A 68 -2.46 4.13 16.60
CA LEU A 68 -2.80 3.57 15.30
C LEU A 68 -2.39 4.56 14.22
N GLU A 69 -1.55 4.12 13.31
CA GLU A 69 -1.23 4.80 12.06
C GLU A 69 -2.02 4.13 10.93
N ALA A 70 -2.60 4.96 10.06
CA ALA A 70 -3.37 4.51 8.91
C ALA A 70 -2.93 5.34 7.71
N ASP A 71 -2.57 4.67 6.62
CA ASP A 71 -2.16 5.31 5.37
C ASP A 71 -2.94 4.72 4.20
N CYS A 72 -3.46 5.58 3.34
CA CYS A 72 -4.25 5.18 2.19
C CYS A 72 -3.78 5.93 0.95
N THR A 73 -3.67 5.25 -0.17
CA THR A 73 -3.29 5.86 -1.45
C THR A 73 -4.37 6.76 -2.07
N CYS A 74 -5.49 7.01 -1.37
CA CYS A 74 -6.54 7.88 -1.87
C CYS A 74 -6.27 9.36 -1.56
N PRO A 75 -6.67 10.29 -2.44
CA PRO A 75 -6.42 11.73 -2.24
C PRO A 75 -6.99 12.25 -0.92
N ALA A 76 -8.14 11.73 -0.49
CA ALA A 76 -8.78 12.17 0.75
C ALA A 76 -7.94 11.88 2.01
N MET A 77 -7.07 10.88 2.00
CA MET A 77 -6.16 10.63 3.12
C MET A 77 -5.12 11.74 3.26
N HIS A 78 -4.52 12.13 2.14
CA HIS A 78 -3.57 13.23 2.10
C HIS A 78 -4.22 14.55 2.51
N ASP A 79 -5.40 14.85 1.96
CA ASP A 79 -6.04 16.15 2.13
C ASP A 79 -6.71 16.32 3.50
N TRP A 80 -7.32 15.24 4.02
CA TRP A 80 -8.26 15.32 5.15
C TRP A 80 -8.03 14.27 6.24
N GLY A 81 -7.03 13.39 6.09
CA GLY A 81 -6.77 12.30 7.02
C GLY A 81 -7.77 11.16 6.90
N PHE A 82 -8.19 10.58 8.03
CA PHE A 82 -8.85 9.28 8.10
C PHE A 82 -10.06 9.13 7.14
N CYS A 83 -9.84 8.46 6.02
CA CYS A 83 -10.76 8.45 4.89
C CYS A 83 -11.82 7.34 5.01
N LYS A 84 -12.79 7.33 4.09
CA LYS A 84 -13.84 6.29 4.05
C LYS A 84 -13.28 4.87 3.83
N HIS A 85 -12.18 4.72 3.10
CA HIS A 85 -11.55 3.41 2.87
C HIS A 85 -10.90 2.87 4.14
N ALA A 86 -10.27 3.77 4.93
CA ALA A 86 -9.74 3.45 6.24
C ALA A 86 -10.88 3.03 7.20
N VAL A 87 -12.01 3.75 7.20
CA VAL A 87 -13.19 3.35 7.99
C VAL A 87 -13.70 1.98 7.57
N ALA A 88 -13.92 1.75 6.27
CA ALA A 88 -14.44 0.48 5.76
C ALA A 88 -13.55 -0.69 6.16
N THR A 89 -12.24 -0.54 6.00
CA THR A 89 -11.27 -1.55 6.35
C THR A 89 -11.21 -1.78 7.86
N ALA A 90 -11.23 -0.72 8.67
CA ALA A 90 -11.27 -0.85 10.12
C ALA A 90 -12.51 -1.61 10.61
N LEU A 91 -13.67 -1.39 9.99
CA LEU A 91 -14.89 -2.15 10.30
C LEU A 91 -14.71 -3.65 9.97
N LEU A 92 -14.15 -3.97 8.80
CA LEU A 92 -13.83 -5.35 8.44
C LEU A 92 -12.84 -6.00 9.43
N LEU A 93 -11.82 -5.27 9.87
CA LEU A 93 -10.85 -5.75 10.86
C LEU A 93 -11.49 -5.99 12.24
N MET A 94 -12.50 -5.21 12.61
CA MET A 94 -13.26 -5.43 13.85
C MET A 94 -14.06 -6.74 13.81
N GLU A 95 -14.56 -7.12 12.63
CA GLU A 95 -15.34 -8.35 12.39
C GLU A 95 -14.46 -9.57 12.09
N SER A 96 -13.20 -9.33 11.70
CA SER A 96 -12.21 -10.37 11.38
C SER A 96 -11.32 -10.70 12.59
N GLU A 97 -10.69 -11.88 12.57
CA GLU A 97 -9.66 -12.23 13.55
C GLU A 97 -8.26 -12.09 12.95
N PRO A 98 -7.27 -11.56 13.71
CA PRO A 98 -5.90 -11.53 13.25
C PRO A 98 -5.41 -12.94 12.97
N LYS A 99 -4.93 -13.20 11.77
CA LYS A 99 -4.29 -14.47 11.44
C LYS A 99 -2.83 -14.37 11.87
N ALA A 100 -2.53 -14.92 13.04
CA ALA A 100 -1.14 -15.11 13.48
C ALA A 100 -0.41 -15.94 12.42
N ASN A 101 0.47 -15.30 11.66
CA ASN A 101 1.25 -15.92 10.59
C ASN A 101 0.41 -16.62 9.53
N SER A 102 -0.39 -15.81 8.83
CA SER A 102 -0.45 -16.00 7.39
C SER A 102 -0.44 -14.61 6.76
N ALA A 103 0.76 -14.12 6.44
CA ALA A 103 0.93 -13.35 5.21
C ALA A 103 0.03 -14.00 4.14
N PRO A 104 -0.60 -13.23 3.22
CA PRO A 104 -1.16 -13.84 2.04
C PRO A 104 -0.06 -14.75 1.55
N LYS A 105 -0.39 -16.02 1.39
CA LYS A 105 0.41 -16.83 0.53
C LYS A 105 0.30 -16.09 -0.81
N SER A 106 1.23 -15.18 -1.09
CA SER A 106 2.03 -15.45 -2.26
C SER A 106 2.46 -16.89 -2.01
N GLU A 107 1.71 -17.82 -2.60
CA GLU A 107 2.40 -18.99 -3.12
C GLU A 107 3.65 -18.38 -3.71
N LYS A 108 4.82 -18.78 -3.19
CA LYS A 108 6.09 -18.44 -3.83
C LYS A 108 5.92 -18.99 -5.24
N GLN A 109 5.35 -18.18 -6.13
CA GLN A 109 5.28 -18.45 -7.54
C GLN A 109 6.76 -18.61 -7.84
N LYS A 110 7.14 -19.80 -8.30
CA LYS A 110 8.51 -20.02 -8.73
C LYS A 110 8.87 -18.81 -9.58
N PRO A 111 9.99 -18.13 -9.30
CA PRO A 111 10.30 -16.89 -9.97
C PRO A 111 10.15 -17.12 -11.46
N ASP A 112 9.23 -16.38 -12.06
CA ASP A 112 8.95 -16.47 -13.48
C ASP A 112 10.18 -15.97 -14.25
N GLN A 113 10.10 -16.00 -15.58
CA GLN A 113 11.24 -15.57 -16.39
C GLN A 113 11.62 -14.11 -16.13
N PHE A 114 10.65 -13.25 -15.83
CA PHE A 114 10.88 -11.84 -15.55
C PHE A 114 11.60 -11.66 -14.22
N SER A 115 11.12 -12.28 -13.13
CA SER A 115 11.77 -12.17 -11.82
C SER A 115 13.20 -12.75 -11.80
N LYS A 116 13.49 -13.70 -12.69
CA LYS A 116 14.87 -14.21 -12.87
C LYS A 116 15.76 -13.23 -13.61
N THR A 117 15.20 -12.50 -14.56
CA THR A 117 15.94 -11.51 -15.36
C THR A 117 16.13 -10.20 -14.59
N TYR A 118 15.16 -9.82 -13.76
CA TYR A 118 15.14 -8.55 -13.02
C TYR A 118 14.83 -8.77 -11.52
N PRO A 119 15.74 -9.42 -10.77
CA PRO A 119 15.53 -9.75 -9.36
C PRO A 119 15.37 -8.52 -8.45
N ASN A 120 16.07 -7.42 -8.72
CA ASN A 120 16.03 -6.21 -7.91
C ASN A 120 14.73 -5.45 -8.13
N ILE A 121 14.26 -5.32 -9.38
CA ILE A 121 12.91 -4.80 -9.69
C ILE A 121 11.84 -5.67 -9.04
N ALA A 122 11.97 -7.00 -9.11
CA ALA A 122 11.01 -7.92 -8.50
C ALA A 122 10.97 -7.80 -6.97
N GLY A 123 12.09 -7.44 -6.33
CA GLY A 123 12.14 -7.11 -4.91
C GLY A 123 11.59 -5.71 -4.60
N TRP A 124 11.85 -4.75 -5.47
CA TRP A 124 11.55 -3.34 -5.28
C TRP A 124 10.07 -3.05 -5.06
N ILE A 125 9.19 -3.77 -5.76
CA ILE A 125 7.73 -3.57 -5.69
C ILE A 125 7.11 -3.88 -4.31
N GLN A 126 7.89 -4.40 -3.35
CA GLN A 126 7.42 -4.61 -1.98
C GLN A 126 7.25 -3.28 -1.23
N ASP A 127 8.23 -2.38 -1.38
CA ASP A 127 8.33 -1.13 -0.61
C ASP A 127 8.53 0.14 -1.48
N GLY A 128 8.60 -0.01 -2.80
CA GLY A 128 8.72 1.06 -3.79
C GLY A 128 7.85 0.85 -5.03
N TRP A 129 7.89 1.79 -5.98
CA TRP A 129 7.18 1.70 -7.26
C TRP A 129 8.04 2.20 -8.43
N ILE A 130 7.66 1.80 -9.64
CA ILE A 130 8.29 2.23 -10.89
C ILE A 130 7.24 2.85 -11.78
N GLU A 131 7.47 4.08 -12.21
CA GLU A 131 6.67 4.74 -13.23
C GLU A 131 7.32 4.54 -14.59
N ILE A 132 6.51 4.15 -15.59
CA ILE A 132 6.96 3.99 -16.98
C ILE A 132 6.05 4.84 -17.87
N GLY A 133 6.64 5.79 -18.57
CA GLY A 133 5.94 6.69 -19.46
C GLY A 133 6.34 8.15 -19.25
N ARG A 134 5.98 8.97 -20.24
CA ARG A 134 6.17 10.42 -20.17
C ARG A 134 5.04 11.03 -19.36
N ASP A 135 5.40 11.88 -18.41
CA ASP A 135 4.46 12.72 -17.64
C ASP A 135 4.30 14.12 -18.23
N GLY A 136 5.10 14.47 -19.25
CA GLY A 136 5.07 15.77 -19.92
C GLY A 136 5.96 16.84 -19.28
N GLU A 137 6.46 16.59 -18.07
CA GLU A 137 7.30 17.50 -17.28
C GLU A 137 8.77 17.05 -17.27
N SER A 138 9.03 15.75 -17.44
CA SER A 138 10.38 15.18 -17.55
C SER A 138 10.65 14.50 -18.90
N ALA A 139 11.93 14.47 -19.29
CA ALA A 139 12.41 13.68 -20.41
C ALA A 139 12.55 12.19 -20.06
N SER A 140 12.55 11.84 -18.76
CA SER A 140 12.70 10.46 -18.30
C SER A 140 11.47 9.62 -18.66
N ILE A 141 11.74 8.38 -19.08
CA ILE A 141 10.71 7.40 -19.43
C ILE A 141 10.49 6.42 -18.28
N VAL A 142 11.51 6.13 -17.49
CA VAL A 142 11.40 5.27 -16.31
C VAL A 142 11.83 6.05 -15.08
N ARG A 143 11.03 6.00 -14.02
CA ARG A 143 11.35 6.55 -12.71
C ARG A 143 11.17 5.46 -11.66
N VAL A 144 12.16 5.28 -10.81
CA VAL A 144 12.16 4.35 -9.68
C VAL A 144 12.01 5.19 -8.41
N LEU A 145 11.01 4.88 -7.60
CA LEU A 145 10.62 5.66 -6.44
C LEU A 145 10.42 4.77 -5.21
N ASP A 146 10.60 5.35 -4.03
CA ASP A 146 10.21 4.81 -2.75
C ASP A 146 9.48 5.87 -1.90
N ARG A 147 9.19 5.54 -0.63
CA ARG A 147 8.55 6.48 0.31
C ARG A 147 9.36 7.76 0.56
N GLY A 148 10.67 7.73 0.34
CA GLY A 148 11.58 8.88 0.44
C GLY A 148 11.62 9.75 -0.82
N GLY A 149 10.99 9.31 -1.91
CA GLY A 149 10.87 10.07 -3.16
C GLY A 149 11.57 9.40 -4.33
N LEU A 150 12.07 10.20 -5.27
CA LEU A 150 12.73 9.71 -6.47
C LEU A 150 14.10 9.10 -6.14
N VAL A 151 14.25 7.81 -6.39
CA VAL A 151 15.52 7.08 -6.23
C VAL A 151 16.36 7.20 -7.50
N TRP A 152 15.72 7.01 -8.65
CA TRP A 152 16.41 7.07 -9.95
C TRP A 152 15.45 7.43 -11.08
N GLU A 153 15.95 8.09 -12.13
CA GLU A 153 15.23 8.28 -13.38
C GLU A 153 16.11 8.05 -14.62
N GLY A 154 15.52 7.54 -15.69
CA GLY A 154 16.24 7.21 -16.93
C GLY A 154 15.35 6.78 -18.09
N GLY A 155 15.90 5.96 -19.00
CA GLY A 155 15.21 5.55 -20.23
C GLY A 155 15.08 6.63 -21.30
N THR A 156 15.76 7.77 -21.17
CA THR A 156 15.66 8.93 -22.07
C THR A 156 16.16 8.66 -23.50
N ARG A 157 16.96 7.60 -23.73
CA ARG A 157 17.70 7.36 -24.99
C ARG A 157 17.37 6.05 -25.70
N HIS A 158 16.49 5.22 -25.13
CA HIS A 158 16.24 3.87 -25.63
C HIS A 158 14.85 3.76 -26.28
N LYS A 159 14.73 2.93 -27.32
CA LYS A 159 13.42 2.51 -27.87
C LYS A 159 12.98 1.14 -27.35
N SER A 160 13.83 0.48 -26.56
CA SER A 160 13.62 -0.87 -26.05
C SER A 160 13.27 -0.82 -24.58
N ILE A 161 12.08 -1.31 -24.23
CA ILE A 161 11.64 -1.41 -22.85
C ILE A 161 12.61 -2.26 -22.02
N ASP A 162 13.10 -3.37 -22.56
CA ASP A 162 14.05 -4.24 -21.87
C ASP A 162 15.34 -3.52 -21.47
N LYS A 163 15.84 -2.58 -22.29
CA LYS A 163 17.03 -1.81 -21.96
C LYS A 163 16.78 -0.81 -20.85
N MET A 164 15.59 -0.21 -20.83
CA MET A 164 15.21 0.67 -19.72
C MET A 164 15.03 -0.10 -18.42
N LEU A 165 14.50 -1.33 -18.49
CA LEU A 165 14.36 -2.21 -17.34
C LEU A 165 15.73 -2.72 -16.85
N GLU A 166 16.68 -3.03 -17.74
CA GLU A 166 18.07 -3.34 -17.37
C GLU A 166 18.76 -2.17 -16.63
N GLU A 167 18.52 -0.93 -17.08
CA GLU A 167 19.04 0.27 -16.40
C GLU A 167 18.43 0.46 -15.01
N ALA A 168 17.10 0.33 -14.90
CA ALA A 168 16.39 0.45 -13.64
C ALA A 168 16.80 -0.66 -12.66
N GLU A 169 16.96 -1.89 -13.16
CA GLU A 169 17.44 -3.05 -12.39
C GLU A 169 18.80 -2.77 -11.75
N LYS A 170 19.73 -2.23 -12.54
CA LYS A 170 21.06 -1.87 -12.06
C LYS A 170 21.00 -0.69 -11.08
N ALA A 171 20.18 0.32 -11.36
CA ALA A 171 20.04 1.47 -10.47
C ALA A 171 19.49 1.08 -9.09
N ILE A 172 18.57 0.12 -9.04
CA ILE A 172 18.05 -0.43 -7.78
C ILE A 172 19.15 -1.22 -7.06
N GLU A 173 19.94 -2.03 -7.78
CA GLU A 173 21.09 -2.74 -7.20
C GLU A 173 22.09 -1.78 -6.55
N ASP A 174 22.45 -0.69 -7.24
CA ASP A 174 23.42 0.30 -6.76
C ASP A 174 22.90 1.12 -5.55
N TRP A 175 21.58 1.15 -5.33
CA TRP A 175 20.94 1.88 -4.23
C TRP A 175 20.83 1.06 -2.93
N MET A 176 20.71 -0.26 -3.03
CA MET A 176 20.57 -1.19 -1.89
C MET A 176 21.90 -1.46 -1.18
#